data_AF-A0A9D7EBP3-F1
#
_entry.id   AF-A0A9D7EBP3-F1
#
_cell.length_a   1.000
_cell.length_b   1.000
_cell.length_c   1.000
_cell.angle_alpha   90.00
_cell.angle_beta   90.00
_cell.angle_gamma   90.00
#
_symmetry.space_group_name_H-M   'P 1'
#
loop_
_entity.id
_entity.type
_entity.pdbx_description
1 polymer ?
#
loop_
_entity_poly.entity_id
_entity_poly.type
_entity_poly.pdbx_seq_one_letter_code
_entity_poly.pdbx_strand_id
1 'polypeptide(L)' 'MVPFGSSQNGWSTAGNAGTSVATDFIGTTDNVPFSFRVNGTHAGRIDQLGRTSPRSSRRRIDICRDEQYAIGRFERAAT' A
#
# COMPACT_ATOMS: atom_id res chain seq x y z
N MET A 1 -25.06 -31.39 5.79
CA MET A 1 -23.79 -30.70 5.53
C MET A 1 -24.04 -29.22 5.72
N VAL A 2 -23.50 -28.59 6.77
CA VAL A 2 -23.52 -27.14 6.90
C VAL A 2 -22.35 -26.58 6.07
N PRO A 3 -22.56 -25.61 5.16
CA PRO A 3 -21.45 -25.03 4.44
C PRO A 3 -20.71 -24.10 5.40
N PHE A 4 -19.50 -24.48 5.78
CA PHE A 4 -18.54 -23.52 6.32
C PHE A 4 -18.12 -22.65 5.14
N GLY A 5 -18.89 -21.60 4.87
CA GLY A 5 -18.47 -20.53 3.98
C GLY A 5 -17.21 -19.92 4.60
N SER A 6 -16.04 -20.37 4.15
CA SER A 6 -14.80 -19.69 4.45
C SER A 6 -14.90 -18.34 3.75
N SER A 7 -15.16 -17.28 4.50
CA SER A 7 -15.11 -15.91 3.99
C SER A 7 -13.71 -15.67 3.45
N GLN A 8 -13.49 -15.90 2.16
CA GLN A 8 -12.23 -15.61 1.46
C GLN A 8 -12.11 -14.10 1.24
N ASN A 9 -12.17 -13.33 2.32
CA ASN A 9 -12.09 -11.87 2.30
C ASN A 9 -10.63 -11.40 2.38
N GLY A 10 -9.68 -12.25 1.99
CA GLY A 10 -8.25 -11.99 2.05
C GLY A 10 -7.68 -11.65 0.68
N TRP A 11 -6.52 -11.00 0.68
CA TRP A 11 -5.74 -10.84 -0.54
C TRP A 11 -4.90 -12.11 -0.80
N SER A 12 -5.05 -12.71 -1.96
CA SER A 12 -4.26 -13.87 -2.37
C SER A 12 -2.83 -13.49 -2.74
N THR A 13 -1.88 -14.40 -2.53
CA THR A 13 -0.48 -14.24 -2.98
C THR A 13 -0.34 -14.24 -4.49
N ALA A 14 -1.30 -14.85 -5.21
CA ALA A 14 -1.39 -14.81 -6.67
C ALA A 14 -2.25 -13.63 -7.19
N GLY A 15 -2.81 -12.83 -6.28
CA GLY A 15 -3.77 -11.77 -6.60
C GLY A 15 -5.22 -12.25 -6.62
N ASN A 16 -6.13 -11.27 -6.54
CA ASN A 16 -7.58 -11.48 -6.57
C ASN A 16 -8.14 -11.04 -7.92
N ALA A 17 -9.08 -11.81 -8.48
CA ALA A 17 -9.84 -11.43 -9.67
C ALA A 17 -11.18 -10.80 -9.27
N GLY A 18 -11.76 -9.97 -10.14
CA GLY A 18 -13.08 -9.37 -9.93
C GLY A 18 -13.13 -8.23 -8.90
N THR A 19 -11.99 -7.62 -8.58
CA THR A 19 -11.88 -6.52 -7.60
C THR A 19 -12.41 -5.19 -8.15
N SER A 20 -13.00 -4.37 -7.30
CA SER A 20 -13.46 -3.01 -7.60
C SER A 20 -12.68 -1.95 -6.82
N VAL A 21 -12.21 -0.91 -7.51
CA VAL A 21 -11.44 0.20 -6.91
C VAL A 21 -12.25 0.99 -5.88
N ALA A 22 -13.59 0.97 -5.97
CA ALA A 22 -14.46 1.70 -5.05
C ALA A 22 -14.64 1.00 -3.69
N THR A 23 -14.45 -0.32 -3.62
CA THR A 23 -14.80 -1.14 -2.44
C THR A 23 -13.65 -1.95 -1.90
N ASP A 24 -12.72 -2.38 -2.76
CA ASP A 24 -11.66 -3.31 -2.39
C ASP A 24 -10.32 -2.58 -2.33
N PHE A 25 -9.66 -2.63 -1.17
CA PHE A 25 -8.35 -2.02 -0.96
C PHE A 25 -7.53 -2.79 0.07
N ILE A 26 -6.20 -2.68 -0.05
CA ILE A 26 -5.25 -3.14 0.96
C ILE A 26 -4.87 -1.94 1.82
N GLY A 27 -5.41 -1.87 3.02
CA GLY A 27 -5.16 -0.76 3.94
C GLY A 27 -6.05 -0.84 5.17
N THR A 28 -6.16 0.28 5.87
CA THR A 28 -7.07 0.44 7.00
C THR A 28 -8.02 1.60 6.76
N THR A 29 -9.25 1.48 7.27
CA THR A 29 -10.24 2.56 7.35
C THR A 29 -10.00 3.49 8.53
N ASP A 30 -9.18 3.06 9.49
CA ASP A 30 -8.93 3.82 10.71
C ASP A 30 -7.99 5.00 10.46
N ASN A 31 -8.04 6.00 11.36
CA ASN A 31 -7.10 7.11 11.36
C ASN A 31 -5.73 6.75 11.95
N VAL A 32 -5.13 5.67 11.41
CA VAL A 32 -3.79 5.21 11.77
C VAL A 32 -3.02 4.78 10.52
N PRO A 33 -1.70 5.01 10.44
CA PRO A 33 -0.94 4.62 9.26
C PRO A 33 -0.76 3.10 9.09
N PHE A 34 -0.88 2.63 7.86
CA PHE A 34 -0.68 1.24 7.46
C PHE A 34 0.82 0.94 7.27
N SER A 35 1.33 -0.14 7.88
CA SER A 35 2.78 -0.43 7.92
C SER A 35 3.13 -1.81 7.36
N PHE A 36 4.12 -1.86 6.47
CA PHE A 36 4.69 -3.08 5.92
C PHE A 36 5.90 -3.53 6.74
N ARG A 37 6.01 -4.84 6.98
CA ARG A 37 7.17 -5.45 7.67
C ARG A 37 7.70 -6.64 6.88
N VAL A 38 9.01 -6.80 6.88
CA VAL A 38 9.71 -7.97 6.32
C VAL A 38 10.56 -8.57 7.44
N ASN A 39 10.32 -9.84 7.76
CA ASN A 39 11.02 -10.53 8.86
C ASN A 39 10.97 -9.71 10.18
N GLY A 40 9.79 -9.21 10.55
CA GLY A 40 9.59 -8.37 11.73
C GLY A 40 10.14 -6.94 11.64
N THR A 41 10.93 -6.61 10.62
CA THR A 41 11.56 -5.29 10.44
C THR A 41 10.68 -4.37 9.60
N HIS A 42 10.53 -3.11 10.03
CA HIS A 42 9.73 -2.11 9.30
C HIS A 42 10.31 -1.82 7.91
N ALA A 43 9.53 -2.12 6.87
CA ALA A 43 9.92 -1.99 5.46
C ALA A 43 9.32 -0.75 4.79
N GLY A 44 8.15 -0.29 5.26
CA GLY A 44 7.48 0.89 4.71
C GLY A 44 6.22 1.25 5.49
N ARG A 45 5.75 2.49 5.31
CA ARG A 45 4.54 3.02 5.97
C ARG A 45 3.82 3.92 4.99
N ILE A 46 2.48 3.83 4.97
CA ILE A 46 1.59 4.73 4.25
C ILE A 46 0.74 5.45 5.29
N ASP A 47 0.79 6.77 5.31
CA ASP A 47 -0.09 7.59 6.14
C ASP A 47 -1.20 8.26 5.32
N GLN A 48 -2.20 8.81 6.02
CA GLN A 48 -3.33 9.49 5.39
C GLN A 48 -2.96 10.75 4.62
N LEU A 49 -1.76 11.30 4.85
CA LEU A 49 -1.25 12.47 4.14
C LEU A 49 -0.48 12.07 2.87
N GLY A 50 -0.52 10.77 2.50
CA GLY A 50 0.19 10.24 1.36
C GLY A 50 1.70 10.19 1.55
N ARG A 51 2.23 10.37 2.76
CA ARG A 51 3.67 10.31 2.98
C ARG A 51 4.08 8.86 3.12
N THR A 52 4.76 8.34 2.10
CA THR A 52 5.55 7.14 2.27
C THR A 52 6.86 7.53 2.95
N SER A 53 7.23 6.90 4.06
CA SER A 53 8.57 7.05 4.64
C SER A 53 9.49 5.92 4.15
N PRO A 54 10.19 6.05 3.01
CA PRO A 54 11.27 5.13 2.68
C PRO A 54 12.43 5.39 3.65
N ARG A 55 12.79 4.38 4.47
CA ARG A 55 13.94 4.46 5.39
C ARG A 55 15.30 4.52 4.67
N SER A 56 15.33 4.63 3.34
CA SER A 56 16.55 4.73 2.55
C SER A 56 16.31 5.60 1.32
N SER A 57 17.10 6.67 1.18
CA SER A 57 17.00 7.75 0.20
C SER A 57 17.11 7.35 -1.28
N ARG A 58 16.97 6.06 -1.63
CA ARG A 58 17.15 5.54 -3.00
C ARG A 58 16.13 4.45 -3.43
N ARG A 59 15.15 4.06 -2.62
CA ARG A 59 14.14 3.07 -3.03
C ARG A 59 12.83 3.80 -3.33
N ARG A 60 12.64 4.15 -4.61
CA ARG A 60 11.40 4.73 -5.11
C ARG A 60 10.31 3.67 -5.02
N ILE A 61 9.21 4.01 -4.35
CA ILE A 61 7.94 3.35 -4.62
C ILE A 61 7.43 4.08 -5.85
N ASP A 62 7.52 3.45 -7.02
CA ASP A 62 6.96 4.01 -8.24
C ASP A 62 5.44 3.85 -8.17
N ILE A 63 4.77 4.85 -7.59
CA ILE A 63 3.32 5.00 -7.70
C ILE A 63 3.10 5.54 -9.12
N CYS A 64 2.49 4.71 -9.98
CA CYS A 64 2.24 5.03 -11.38
C CYS A 64 1.63 6.43 -11.50
N ARG A 65 2.17 7.26 -12.40
CA ARG A 65 1.60 8.56 -12.75
C ARG A 65 0.30 8.35 -13.54
N ASP A 66 -0.82 8.36 -12.85
CA ASP A 66 -2.06 8.91 -13.40
C ASP A 66 -2.45 10.12 -12.55
N GLU A 67 -2.92 11.18 -13.22
CA GLU A 67 -2.83 12.62 -12.92
C GLU A 67 -3.30 13.16 -11.55
N GLN A 68 -3.71 12.34 -10.58
CA GLN A 68 -4.41 12.84 -9.39
C GLN A 68 -3.72 12.59 -8.04
N TYR A 69 -2.70 11.73 -7.93
CA TYR A 69 -2.15 11.35 -6.60
C TYR A 69 -0.63 11.11 -6.56
N ALA A 70 0.19 12.03 -7.08
CA ALA A 70 1.65 11.93 -6.95
C ALA A 70 2.18 12.55 -5.65
N ILE A 71 2.69 11.71 -4.74
CA ILE A 71 3.35 12.14 -3.49
C ILE A 71 4.81 12.53 -3.73
N GLY A 72 5.01 13.66 -4.42
CA GLY A 72 6.29 14.38 -4.43
C GLY A 72 7.28 13.99 -5.54
N ARG A 73 7.61 14.96 -6.38
CA ARG A 73 8.74 14.94 -7.31
C ARG A 73 10.02 15.27 -6.52
N PHE A 74 10.91 14.30 -6.32
CA PHE A 74 12.24 14.58 -5.74
C PHE A 74 13.17 15.10 -6.83
N GLU A 75 13.30 16.42 -6.93
CA GLU A 75 14.32 17.09 -7.74
C GLU A 75 15.70 16.85 -7.11
N ARG A 76 16.71 16.58 -7.95
CA ARG A 76 18.04 16.12 -7.53
C ARG A 76 18.74 17.20 -6.69
N ALA A 77 19.42 16.80 -5.62
CA ALA A 77 20.36 17.67 -4.90
C ALA A 77 21.50 18.07 -5.86
N ALA A 78 21.70 19.38 -6.03
CA ALA A 78 22.84 19.95 -6.74
C ALA A 78 24.15 19.64 -5.98
N THR A 79 25.23 19.46 -6.74
CA THR A 79 26.60 19.23 -6.27
C THR A 79 27.16 20.45 -5.55
#